data_AF-A0AA45MLZ0-F1
#
_entry.id   AF-A0AA45MLZ0-F1
#
_cell.length_a   1.000
_cell.length_b   1.000
_cell.length_c   1.000
_cell.angle_alpha   90.00
_cell.angle_beta   90.00
_cell.angle_gamma   90.00
#
_symmetry.space_group_name_H-M   'P 1'
#
loop_
_entity.id
_entity.type
_entity.pdbx_description
1 polymer ?
#
loop_
_entity_poly.entity_id
_entity_poly.type
_entity_poly.pdbx_seq_one_letter_code
_entity_poly.pdbx_strand_id
1 'polypeptide(L)'
;MTFFTTGNNSIDALVYSSWASSPGKAVSLSYSFMSSAPSDGSADDVNGFAAMSFAQQQAARTALASWAAVANVKFTEVLSGGDIQLGTNNQGNQSSGYAYLPNGGDPTYLFINNADNNNNVLTPGSFGPSVLIHELGHTLGLKHPGNYNSTGGDIDGPFLPAATDNLDYSQMSYNTGSGYPLNHKYGITPALYDIQAMQYLYGANMSYHAGNDSYNFVQNSPLQCIWDAGGSDTFNFSACTSAVTINLNAGSFSSTAPGYNNISIAYNVTIEGAVAGSGGSTIYANGSGDVITGGAGADIIYEGAGSDTITGNGGRDTVVFSGAYSHYVLTGNAAALVVTGDGTDMLSGIEVLQFSDRSIDLSNGGQFINGSASDDKLVAGVGNEFINAGAGLDSVSFSGARSNYTVTASGSDFIVTDNTGSGGQDTLIGVERLTFASGSSMALDIGDHQVGGEAYRLYQAAFHRTPDSGGLGFWIRALDMGYTLDQVAGYFLGSKEFSDAYGANLSNAQFVTQLYRNILDREPDPGGGAFYTNNLENGSASRAAVLSAISESPENQAHVIGSISNGFDYTIYQG
;
A
#
# COMPACT_ATOMS: atom_id res chain seq x y z
N MET A 1 -27.79 -15.96 -36.27
CA MET A 1 -27.34 -16.18 -34.88
C MET A 1 -27.88 -15.05 -34.04
N THR A 2 -28.47 -15.33 -32.87
CA THR A 2 -28.74 -14.29 -31.88
C THR A 2 -27.39 -13.77 -31.39
N PHE A 3 -27.09 -12.49 -31.66
CA PHE A 3 -25.88 -11.85 -31.16
C PHE A 3 -25.88 -11.92 -29.63
N PHE A 4 -24.84 -12.54 -29.08
CA PHE A 4 -24.66 -12.69 -27.64
C PHE A 4 -24.02 -11.40 -27.08
N THR A 5 -24.80 -10.32 -26.96
CA THR A 5 -24.30 -9.09 -26.32
C THR A 5 -24.50 -9.19 -24.82
N THR A 6 -23.40 -9.17 -24.07
CA THR A 6 -23.38 -9.19 -22.60
C THR A 6 -23.50 -7.80 -22.00
N GLY A 7 -23.21 -6.75 -22.78
CA GLY A 7 -23.04 -5.38 -22.28
C GLY A 7 -21.64 -5.14 -21.70
N ASN A 8 -20.77 -6.15 -21.68
CA ASN A 8 -19.37 -6.03 -21.32
C ASN A 8 -18.51 -6.02 -22.59
N ASN A 9 -17.85 -4.89 -22.86
CA ASN A 9 -17.06 -4.70 -24.07
C ASN A 9 -15.88 -5.69 -24.19
N SER A 10 -15.27 -6.11 -23.08
CA SER A 10 -14.16 -7.09 -23.11
C SER A 10 -14.59 -8.48 -23.58
N ILE A 11 -15.88 -8.81 -23.48
CA ILE A 11 -16.46 -10.05 -24.02
C ILE A 11 -17.00 -9.79 -25.43
N ASP A 12 -17.83 -8.76 -25.57
CA ASP A 12 -18.60 -8.50 -26.80
C ASP A 12 -17.70 -8.12 -27.99
N ALA A 13 -16.51 -7.56 -27.73
CA ALA A 13 -15.54 -7.24 -28.78
C ALA A 13 -14.81 -8.48 -29.34
N LEU A 14 -14.81 -9.59 -28.59
CA LEU A 14 -14.12 -10.83 -28.95
C LEU A 14 -15.06 -11.94 -29.39
N VAL A 15 -16.24 -12.08 -28.79
CA VAL A 15 -17.14 -13.20 -29.10
C VAL A 15 -17.86 -12.97 -30.44
N TYR A 16 -17.75 -13.93 -31.37
CA TYR A 16 -18.42 -13.86 -32.66
C TYR A 16 -19.33 -15.08 -32.93
N SER A 17 -18.85 -16.29 -32.68
CA SER A 17 -19.62 -17.52 -32.84
C SER A 17 -19.28 -18.56 -31.78
N SER A 18 -19.95 -19.71 -31.79
CA SER A 18 -19.74 -20.75 -30.77
C SER A 18 -20.10 -22.13 -31.31
N TRP A 19 -19.43 -23.16 -30.78
CA TRP A 19 -19.84 -24.56 -30.93
C TRP A 19 -21.02 -24.94 -30.02
N ALA A 20 -21.27 -24.16 -28.97
CA ALA A 20 -22.35 -24.40 -28.04
C ALA A 20 -23.63 -23.69 -28.51
N SER A 21 -24.79 -24.32 -28.27
CA SER A 21 -26.09 -23.73 -28.60
C SER A 21 -26.47 -22.53 -27.72
N SER A 22 -25.79 -22.36 -26.59
CA SER A 22 -25.98 -21.25 -25.65
C SER A 22 -24.71 -21.01 -24.83
N PRO A 23 -24.44 -19.76 -24.40
CA PRO A 23 -23.29 -19.41 -23.56
C PRO A 23 -23.21 -20.24 -22.27
N GLY A 24 -22.00 -20.43 -21.77
CA GLY A 24 -21.70 -21.14 -20.52
C GLY A 24 -21.85 -22.66 -20.60
N LYS A 25 -22.07 -23.24 -21.79
CA LYS A 25 -22.22 -24.68 -21.94
C LYS A 25 -20.92 -25.33 -22.39
N ALA A 26 -20.52 -26.34 -21.62
CA ALA A 26 -19.39 -27.18 -21.95
C ALA A 26 -19.55 -27.84 -23.33
N VAL A 27 -18.44 -28.01 -24.03
CA VAL A 27 -18.41 -28.68 -25.34
C VAL A 27 -17.30 -29.73 -25.37
N SER A 28 -17.51 -30.79 -26.14
CA SER A 28 -16.49 -31.79 -26.46
C SER A 28 -16.25 -31.75 -27.96
N LEU A 29 -15.01 -31.43 -28.34
CA LEU A 29 -14.57 -31.28 -29.72
C LEU A 29 -13.50 -32.32 -30.03
N SER A 30 -13.61 -32.93 -31.19
CA SER A 30 -12.54 -33.72 -31.78
C SER A 30 -11.61 -32.84 -32.60
N TYR A 31 -10.33 -33.19 -32.68
CA TYR A 31 -9.40 -32.53 -33.59
C TYR A 31 -8.53 -33.54 -34.33
N SER A 32 -8.06 -33.20 -35.52
CA SER A 32 -7.17 -34.05 -36.30
C SER A 32 -6.14 -33.25 -37.08
N PHE A 33 -4.95 -33.83 -37.27
CA PHE A 33 -3.91 -33.27 -38.13
C PHE A 33 -4.07 -33.81 -39.55
N MET A 34 -4.31 -32.91 -40.51
CA MET A 34 -4.53 -33.29 -41.90
C MET A 34 -3.26 -33.85 -42.54
N SER A 35 -3.38 -35.01 -43.20
CA SER A 35 -2.29 -35.64 -43.99
C SER A 35 -2.35 -35.30 -45.48
N SER A 36 -3.46 -34.75 -45.95
CA SER A 36 -3.69 -34.24 -47.30
C SER A 36 -4.57 -32.99 -47.25
N ALA A 37 -4.51 -32.17 -48.29
CA ALA A 37 -5.36 -30.98 -48.40
C ALA A 37 -6.86 -31.37 -48.33
N PRO A 38 -7.71 -30.53 -47.70
CA PRO A 38 -9.14 -30.80 -47.61
C PRO A 38 -9.79 -30.76 -48.99
N SER A 39 -10.68 -31.72 -49.27
CA SER A 39 -11.35 -31.83 -50.57
C SER A 39 -12.33 -30.70 -50.88
N ASP A 40 -12.82 -30.04 -49.84
CA ASP A 40 -13.74 -28.90 -49.82
C ASP A 40 -13.01 -27.57 -49.54
N GLY A 41 -11.67 -27.59 -49.46
CA GLY A 41 -10.88 -26.38 -49.26
C GLY A 41 -10.96 -25.40 -50.42
N SER A 42 -10.85 -24.11 -50.10
CA SER A 42 -10.66 -23.04 -51.07
C SER A 42 -9.31 -23.15 -51.79
N ALA A 43 -9.11 -22.32 -52.82
CA ALA A 43 -7.83 -22.25 -53.53
C ALA A 43 -6.66 -21.90 -52.59
N ASP A 44 -6.91 -21.07 -51.58
CA ASP A 44 -5.90 -20.68 -50.60
C ASP A 44 -5.60 -21.83 -49.63
N ASP A 45 -6.63 -22.54 -49.14
CA ASP A 45 -6.48 -23.69 -48.23
C ASP A 45 -5.57 -24.78 -48.79
N VAL A 46 -5.71 -25.07 -50.08
CA VAL A 46 -4.94 -26.13 -50.74
C VAL A 46 -3.60 -25.66 -51.29
N ASN A 47 -3.34 -24.34 -51.31
CA ASN A 47 -2.14 -23.76 -51.92
C ASN A 47 -0.86 -24.16 -51.18
N GLY A 48 -0.04 -25.01 -51.80
CA GLY A 48 1.21 -25.47 -51.18
C GLY A 48 0.99 -26.19 -49.85
N PHE A 49 -0.16 -26.85 -49.70
CA PHE A 49 -0.50 -27.58 -48.48
C PHE A 49 0.61 -28.55 -48.06
N ALA A 50 0.90 -28.58 -46.76
CA ALA A 50 1.71 -29.61 -46.15
C ALA A 50 1.15 -30.00 -44.78
N ALA A 51 1.31 -31.28 -44.43
CA ALA A 51 0.97 -31.76 -43.10
C ALA A 51 1.85 -31.07 -42.04
N MET A 52 1.28 -30.78 -40.87
CA MET A 52 2.06 -30.28 -39.74
C MET A 52 3.14 -31.29 -39.34
N SER A 53 4.35 -30.79 -39.13
CA SER A 53 5.45 -31.59 -38.56
C SER A 53 5.11 -32.07 -37.15
N PHE A 54 5.77 -33.12 -36.68
CA PHE A 54 5.56 -33.63 -35.32
C PHE A 54 5.69 -32.54 -34.24
N ALA A 55 6.67 -31.63 -34.39
CA ALA A 55 6.88 -30.53 -33.46
C ALA A 55 5.70 -29.54 -33.48
N GLN A 56 5.20 -29.18 -34.66
CA GLN A 56 4.01 -28.31 -34.81
C GLN A 56 2.75 -28.97 -34.22
N GLN A 57 2.56 -30.27 -34.44
CA GLN A 57 1.46 -31.01 -33.81
C GLN A 57 1.55 -30.97 -32.28
N GLN A 58 2.75 -31.13 -31.72
CA GLN A 58 2.95 -31.04 -30.27
C GLN A 58 2.65 -29.63 -29.74
N ALA A 59 3.09 -28.59 -30.43
CA ALA A 59 2.78 -27.21 -30.06
C ALA A 59 1.27 -26.93 -30.14
N ALA A 60 0.57 -27.45 -31.15
CA ALA A 60 -0.87 -27.33 -31.27
C ALA A 60 -1.60 -28.03 -30.11
N ARG A 61 -1.14 -29.21 -29.68
CA ARG A 61 -1.67 -29.89 -28.48
C ARG A 61 -1.51 -29.05 -27.22
N THR A 62 -0.36 -28.38 -27.05
CA THR A 62 -0.12 -27.48 -25.93
C THR A 62 -1.05 -26.25 -25.97
N ALA A 63 -1.28 -25.66 -27.14
CA ALA A 63 -2.20 -24.54 -27.29
C ALA A 63 -3.68 -24.95 -27.09
N LEU A 64 -4.09 -26.15 -27.52
CA LEU A 64 -5.40 -26.72 -27.19
C LEU A 64 -5.56 -26.93 -25.67
N ALA A 65 -4.51 -27.41 -25.00
CA ALA A 65 -4.51 -27.61 -23.55
C ALA A 65 -4.65 -26.28 -22.78
N SER A 66 -4.06 -25.18 -23.26
CA SER A 66 -4.20 -23.87 -22.59
C SER A 66 -5.61 -23.29 -22.69
N TRP A 67 -6.34 -23.55 -23.78
CA TRP A 67 -7.77 -23.23 -23.87
C TRP A 67 -8.64 -24.12 -22.98
N ALA A 68 -8.35 -25.43 -22.93
CA ALA A 68 -9.07 -26.38 -22.07
C ALA A 68 -8.80 -26.15 -20.57
N ALA A 69 -7.66 -25.55 -20.22
CA ALA A 69 -7.34 -25.18 -18.85
C ALA A 69 -8.32 -24.14 -18.30
N VAL A 70 -8.74 -23.17 -19.11
CA VAL A 70 -9.48 -21.98 -18.64
C VAL A 70 -10.99 -22.08 -18.81
N ALA A 71 -11.48 -22.95 -19.70
CA ALA A 71 -12.90 -23.11 -20.02
C ALA A 71 -13.28 -24.59 -20.20
N ASN A 72 -14.58 -24.91 -20.11
CA ASN A 72 -15.09 -26.29 -20.24
C ASN A 72 -15.15 -26.76 -21.71
N VAL A 73 -14.00 -26.71 -22.39
CA VAL A 73 -13.80 -27.25 -23.73
C VAL A 73 -12.92 -28.50 -23.61
N LYS A 74 -13.45 -29.65 -24.01
CA LYS A 74 -12.70 -30.91 -24.01
C LYS A 74 -12.25 -31.25 -25.43
N PHE A 75 -10.95 -31.36 -25.63
CA PHE A 75 -10.38 -31.79 -26.92
C PHE A 75 -10.05 -33.28 -26.93
N THR A 76 -10.38 -33.97 -28.02
CA THR A 76 -10.04 -35.38 -28.26
C THR A 76 -9.39 -35.54 -29.62
N GLU A 77 -8.13 -36.00 -29.66
CA GLU A 77 -7.46 -36.26 -30.93
C GLU A 77 -8.09 -37.48 -31.64
N VAL A 78 -8.42 -37.31 -32.91
CA VAL A 78 -8.86 -38.39 -33.80
C VAL A 78 -7.95 -38.46 -35.03
N LEU A 79 -7.93 -39.62 -35.70
CA LEU A 79 -7.02 -39.84 -36.83
C LEU A 79 -7.30 -38.90 -38.02
N SER A 80 -8.57 -38.60 -38.29
CA SER A 80 -9.00 -37.76 -39.41
C SER A 80 -10.44 -37.30 -39.20
N GLY A 81 -10.83 -36.18 -39.80
CA GLY A 81 -12.21 -35.70 -39.79
C GLY A 81 -12.67 -35.20 -38.41
N GLY A 82 -11.74 -34.64 -37.62
CA GLY A 82 -12.10 -33.96 -36.39
C GLY A 82 -12.94 -32.70 -36.64
N ASP A 83 -13.63 -32.22 -35.62
CA ASP A 83 -14.37 -30.96 -35.64
C ASP A 83 -13.45 -29.78 -35.96
N ILE A 84 -12.21 -29.83 -35.46
CA ILE A 84 -11.12 -28.90 -35.83
C ILE A 84 -10.05 -29.67 -36.61
N GLN A 85 -9.73 -29.21 -37.83
CA GLN A 85 -8.74 -29.85 -38.68
C GLN A 85 -7.56 -28.91 -38.94
N LEU A 86 -6.36 -29.37 -38.56
CA LEU A 86 -5.16 -28.54 -38.54
C LEU A 86 -4.19 -28.97 -39.66
N GLY A 87 -3.66 -27.99 -40.38
CA GLY A 87 -2.66 -28.18 -41.42
C GLY A 87 -1.74 -26.98 -41.60
N THR A 88 -0.98 -27.00 -42.69
CA THR A 88 -0.18 -25.84 -43.11
C THR A 88 -0.39 -25.60 -44.59
N ASN A 89 -0.27 -24.35 -45.03
CA ASN A 89 -0.29 -23.97 -46.43
C ASN A 89 0.65 -22.77 -46.67
N ASN A 90 0.88 -22.43 -47.94
CA ASN A 90 1.73 -21.32 -48.31
C ASN A 90 0.90 -20.03 -48.39
N GLN A 91 1.14 -19.13 -47.43
CA GLN A 91 0.44 -17.84 -47.31
C GLN A 91 1.33 -16.64 -47.73
N GLY A 92 2.52 -16.92 -48.30
CA GLY A 92 3.50 -15.90 -48.68
C GLY A 92 4.00 -15.10 -47.47
N ASN A 93 4.07 -13.77 -47.62
CA ASN A 93 4.55 -12.84 -46.58
C ASN A 93 3.42 -11.99 -45.96
N GLN A 94 2.16 -12.39 -46.14
CA GLN A 94 1.00 -11.57 -45.75
C GLN A 94 0.38 -12.00 -44.41
N SER A 95 0.51 -13.27 -44.04
CA SER A 95 0.01 -13.79 -42.77
C SER A 95 0.91 -14.89 -42.23
N SER A 96 0.84 -15.15 -40.93
CA SER A 96 1.52 -16.25 -40.25
C SER A 96 0.59 -17.41 -39.93
N GLY A 97 -0.72 -17.20 -40.03
CA GLY A 97 -1.76 -18.22 -39.90
C GLY A 97 -3.14 -17.65 -40.28
N TYR A 98 -4.11 -18.54 -40.44
CA TYR A 98 -5.52 -18.19 -40.38
C TYR A 98 -6.35 -19.41 -39.95
N ALA A 99 -7.54 -19.14 -39.44
CA ALA A 99 -8.51 -20.14 -39.07
C ALA A 99 -9.93 -19.67 -39.39
N TYR A 100 -10.82 -20.64 -39.53
CA TYR A 100 -12.25 -20.38 -39.68
C TYR A 100 -12.92 -20.29 -38.31
N LEU A 101 -14.02 -19.54 -38.25
CA LEU A 101 -14.90 -19.48 -37.09
C LEU A 101 -15.93 -20.61 -37.15
N PRO A 102 -16.40 -21.16 -36.02
CA PRO A 102 -17.43 -22.18 -36.01
C PRO A 102 -18.73 -21.69 -36.65
N ASN A 103 -19.28 -22.48 -37.57
CA ASN A 103 -20.43 -22.11 -38.41
C ASN A 103 -21.71 -22.96 -38.17
N GLY A 104 -21.66 -23.93 -37.25
CA GLY A 104 -22.81 -24.72 -36.83
C GLY A 104 -23.05 -26.05 -37.56
N GLY A 105 -22.06 -26.61 -38.28
CA GLY A 105 -22.17 -27.97 -38.83
C GLY A 105 -20.97 -28.53 -39.58
N ASP A 106 -20.03 -27.68 -40.04
CA ASP A 106 -18.87 -28.12 -40.82
C ASP A 106 -17.60 -28.19 -39.96
N PRO A 107 -16.61 -29.01 -40.34
CA PRO A 107 -15.29 -28.94 -39.72
C PRO A 107 -14.69 -27.55 -39.91
N THR A 108 -14.02 -27.08 -38.87
CA THR A 108 -13.31 -25.80 -38.89
C THR A 108 -11.84 -26.04 -39.22
N TYR A 109 -11.32 -25.35 -40.22
CA TYR A 109 -9.91 -25.47 -40.61
C TYR A 109 -9.03 -24.43 -39.92
N LEU A 110 -7.80 -24.83 -39.62
CA LEU A 110 -6.72 -23.98 -39.16
C LEU A 110 -5.48 -24.27 -39.99
N PHE A 111 -4.89 -23.24 -40.57
CA PHE A 111 -3.64 -23.32 -41.31
C PHE A 111 -2.61 -22.33 -40.77
N ILE A 112 -1.46 -22.85 -40.33
CA ILE A 112 -0.27 -22.01 -40.10
C ILE A 112 0.54 -21.88 -41.40
N ASN A 113 1.15 -20.72 -41.63
CA ASN A 113 1.90 -20.45 -42.85
C ASN A 113 3.21 -21.26 -42.88
N ASN A 114 3.38 -22.15 -43.86
CA ASN A 114 4.61 -22.92 -44.04
C ASN A 114 5.72 -22.19 -44.79
N ALA A 115 5.46 -20.97 -45.30
CA ALA A 115 6.48 -20.06 -45.82
C ALA A 115 7.09 -19.16 -44.73
N ASP A 116 6.45 -19.04 -43.55
CA ASP A 116 6.96 -18.27 -42.42
C ASP A 116 7.84 -19.14 -41.50
N ASN A 117 9.14 -18.86 -41.46
CA ASN A 117 10.09 -19.61 -40.65
C ASN A 117 9.83 -19.50 -39.14
N ASN A 118 9.09 -18.48 -38.68
CA ASN A 118 8.75 -18.35 -37.26
C ASN A 118 7.84 -19.49 -36.78
N ASN A 119 7.03 -20.08 -37.67
CA ASN A 119 6.18 -21.24 -37.38
C ASN A 119 6.96 -22.55 -37.20
N ASN A 120 8.29 -22.51 -37.35
CA ASN A 120 9.20 -23.61 -37.02
C ASN A 120 9.93 -23.40 -35.68
N VAL A 121 9.82 -22.21 -35.08
CA VAL A 121 10.34 -21.91 -33.74
C VAL A 121 9.20 -22.11 -32.74
N LEU A 122 9.28 -23.17 -31.93
CA LEU A 122 8.19 -23.66 -31.08
C LEU A 122 8.52 -23.67 -29.59
N THR A 123 9.56 -22.95 -29.19
CA THR A 123 9.90 -22.76 -27.77
C THR A 123 8.84 -21.86 -27.10
N PRO A 124 8.42 -22.12 -25.84
CA PRO A 124 7.47 -21.26 -25.15
C PRO A 124 7.88 -19.79 -25.18
N GLY A 125 6.93 -18.94 -25.54
CA GLY A 125 7.14 -17.51 -25.75
C GLY A 125 7.71 -17.15 -27.11
N SER A 126 8.00 -18.08 -28.02
CA SER A 126 8.27 -17.69 -29.41
C SER A 126 6.97 -17.37 -30.17
N PHE A 127 7.11 -16.78 -31.36
CA PHE A 127 5.95 -16.36 -32.16
C PHE A 127 5.10 -17.52 -32.69
N GLY A 128 5.71 -18.67 -33.04
CA GLY A 128 4.98 -19.83 -33.57
C GLY A 128 3.89 -20.34 -32.61
N PRO A 129 4.20 -20.58 -31.33
CA PRO A 129 3.19 -20.94 -30.33
C PRO A 129 2.10 -19.88 -30.12
N SER A 130 2.42 -18.58 -30.19
CA SER A 130 1.39 -17.54 -30.06
C SER A 130 0.44 -17.51 -31.25
N VAL A 131 0.94 -17.79 -32.47
CA VAL A 131 0.07 -17.99 -33.65
C VAL A 131 -0.89 -19.15 -33.40
N LEU A 132 -0.42 -20.30 -32.88
CA LEU A 132 -1.31 -21.43 -32.60
C LEU A 132 -2.38 -21.10 -31.55
N ILE A 133 -2.03 -20.39 -30.47
CA ILE A 133 -3.01 -19.94 -29.46
C ILE A 133 -4.06 -19.02 -30.11
N HIS A 134 -3.60 -18.04 -30.90
CA HIS A 134 -4.44 -17.09 -31.64
C HIS A 134 -5.40 -17.80 -32.59
N GLU A 135 -4.89 -18.61 -33.52
CA GLU A 135 -5.71 -19.27 -34.52
C GLU A 135 -6.70 -20.26 -33.89
N LEU A 136 -6.31 -20.94 -32.81
CA LEU A 136 -7.26 -21.78 -32.06
C LEU A 136 -8.36 -20.95 -31.40
N GLY A 137 -8.08 -19.72 -30.96
CA GLY A 137 -9.09 -18.77 -30.49
C GLY A 137 -10.18 -18.52 -31.55
N HIS A 138 -9.79 -18.34 -32.82
CA HIS A 138 -10.74 -18.27 -33.93
C HIS A 138 -11.55 -19.55 -34.11
N THR A 139 -10.90 -20.72 -34.08
CA THR A 139 -11.64 -22.01 -34.20
C THR A 139 -12.64 -22.23 -33.07
N LEU A 140 -12.48 -21.53 -31.95
CA LEU A 140 -13.37 -21.58 -30.80
C LEU A 140 -14.39 -20.45 -30.75
N GLY A 141 -14.34 -19.49 -31.69
CA GLY A 141 -15.37 -18.47 -31.85
C GLY A 141 -14.96 -17.03 -31.52
N LEU A 142 -13.68 -16.79 -31.24
CA LEU A 142 -13.18 -15.43 -30.99
C LEU A 142 -12.82 -14.72 -32.29
N LYS A 143 -13.14 -13.43 -32.43
CA LYS A 143 -12.69 -12.54 -33.52
C LYS A 143 -11.56 -11.63 -33.03
N HIS A 144 -10.92 -10.94 -33.97
CA HIS A 144 -10.02 -9.85 -33.62
C HIS A 144 -10.77 -8.72 -32.89
N PRO A 145 -10.16 -8.10 -31.87
CA PRO A 145 -10.82 -7.07 -31.06
C PRO A 145 -10.96 -5.70 -31.74
N GLY A 146 -10.35 -5.48 -32.90
CA GLY A 146 -10.41 -4.23 -33.66
C GLY A 146 -10.89 -4.42 -35.12
N ASN A 147 -11.14 -3.31 -35.82
CA ASN A 147 -11.51 -3.35 -37.25
C ASN A 147 -10.28 -3.51 -38.15
N TYR A 148 -9.64 -4.66 -38.06
CA TYR A 148 -8.51 -5.01 -38.91
C TYR A 148 -8.48 -6.51 -39.16
N ASN A 149 -7.88 -6.87 -40.28
CA ASN A 149 -7.49 -8.24 -40.60
C ASN A 149 -6.21 -8.16 -41.45
N SER A 150 -5.34 -9.17 -41.40
CA SER A 150 -4.05 -9.17 -42.10
C SER A 150 -4.20 -9.06 -43.63
N THR A 151 -5.33 -9.52 -44.17
CA THR A 151 -5.68 -9.46 -45.61
C THR A 151 -6.69 -8.37 -45.97
N GLY A 152 -7.17 -7.60 -44.99
CA GLY A 152 -8.21 -6.57 -45.15
C GLY A 152 -9.64 -7.13 -45.19
N GLY A 153 -10.58 -6.44 -44.53
CA GLY A 153 -12.00 -6.78 -44.47
C GLY A 153 -12.68 -6.09 -43.28
N ASP A 154 -13.95 -5.69 -43.43
CA ASP A 154 -14.75 -5.15 -42.33
C ASP A 154 -15.27 -6.30 -41.46
N ILE A 155 -14.85 -6.33 -40.19
CA ILE A 155 -15.43 -7.21 -39.17
C ILE A 155 -16.53 -6.42 -38.45
N ASP A 156 -17.66 -7.04 -38.13
CA ASP A 156 -18.69 -6.34 -37.35
C ASP A 156 -18.18 -6.01 -35.94
N GLY A 157 -18.46 -4.78 -35.49
CA GLY A 157 -18.23 -4.36 -34.11
C GLY A 157 -19.14 -5.08 -33.11
N PRO A 158 -18.97 -4.83 -31.80
CA PRO A 158 -18.13 -3.80 -31.19
C PRO A 158 -16.63 -4.16 -31.19
N PHE A 159 -15.79 -3.19 -30.82
CA PHE A 159 -14.34 -3.31 -30.74
C PHE A 159 -13.82 -2.85 -29.38
N LEU A 160 -12.62 -3.28 -29.01
CA LEU A 160 -11.90 -2.78 -27.85
C LEU A 160 -11.37 -1.36 -28.10
N PRO A 161 -11.29 -0.51 -27.07
CA PRO A 161 -10.56 0.76 -27.17
C PRO A 161 -9.04 0.50 -27.30
N ALA A 162 -8.31 1.44 -27.90
CA ALA A 162 -6.87 1.30 -28.13
C ALA A 162 -6.04 0.98 -26.87
N ALA A 163 -6.49 1.38 -25.69
CA ALA A 163 -5.82 1.08 -24.41
C ALA A 163 -5.84 -0.41 -24.04
N THR A 164 -6.81 -1.19 -24.54
CA THR A 164 -6.98 -2.61 -24.23
C THR A 164 -7.02 -3.50 -25.47
N ASP A 165 -7.08 -2.93 -26.67
CA ASP A 165 -6.80 -3.63 -27.92
C ASP A 165 -5.28 -3.83 -28.08
N ASN A 166 -4.72 -4.76 -27.33
CA ASN A 166 -3.33 -5.16 -27.42
C ASN A 166 -3.07 -6.54 -26.78
N LEU A 167 -1.87 -7.09 -27.03
CA LEU A 167 -1.43 -8.40 -26.55
C LEU A 167 -1.37 -8.55 -25.02
N ASP A 168 -1.38 -7.46 -24.24
CA ASP A 168 -1.46 -7.55 -22.77
C ASP A 168 -2.84 -8.10 -22.35
N TYR A 169 -3.91 -7.73 -23.08
CA TYR A 169 -5.28 -8.09 -22.75
C TYR A 169 -5.85 -9.23 -23.60
N SER A 170 -5.42 -9.37 -24.86
CA SER A 170 -5.94 -10.40 -25.77
C SER A 170 -4.87 -10.87 -26.76
N GLN A 171 -4.64 -12.18 -26.82
CA GLN A 171 -3.84 -12.83 -27.87
C GLN A 171 -4.49 -12.67 -29.25
N MET A 172 -5.76 -12.27 -29.33
CA MET A 172 -6.44 -11.98 -30.58
C MET A 172 -6.07 -10.59 -31.15
N SER A 173 -5.37 -9.75 -30.41
CA SER A 173 -4.94 -8.43 -30.91
C SER A 173 -3.68 -8.51 -31.78
N TYR A 174 -3.54 -7.55 -32.70
CA TYR A 174 -2.31 -7.33 -33.48
C TYR A 174 -1.41 -6.25 -32.89
N ASN A 175 -1.89 -5.51 -31.89
CA ASN A 175 -1.14 -4.43 -31.29
C ASN A 175 -0.32 -4.93 -30.10
N THR A 176 0.89 -4.43 -29.94
CA THR A 176 1.70 -4.65 -28.74
C THR A 176 1.29 -3.69 -27.65
N GLY A 177 1.11 -4.17 -26.41
CA GLY A 177 0.77 -3.31 -25.28
C GLY A 177 1.94 -2.42 -24.89
N SER A 178 1.64 -1.28 -24.26
CA SER A 178 2.69 -0.41 -23.70
C SER A 178 3.37 -1.03 -22.48
N GLY A 179 2.71 -2.01 -21.84
CA GLY A 179 3.17 -2.64 -20.63
C GLY A 179 4.10 -3.82 -20.87
N TYR A 180 4.12 -4.48 -22.03
CA TYR A 180 5.00 -5.62 -22.27
C TYR A 180 5.90 -5.40 -23.50
N PRO A 181 7.16 -4.98 -23.31
CA PRO A 181 8.11 -4.99 -24.41
C PRO A 181 8.40 -6.46 -24.78
N LEU A 182 8.09 -6.83 -26.01
CA LEU A 182 8.41 -8.15 -26.58
C LEU A 182 9.94 -8.30 -26.59
N ASN A 183 10.50 -8.86 -25.51
CA ASN A 183 11.93 -9.19 -25.39
C ASN A 183 12.28 -10.48 -26.16
N HIS A 184 11.67 -10.63 -27.33
CA HIS A 184 11.51 -11.87 -28.11
C HIS A 184 10.67 -12.95 -27.40
N LYS A 185 9.83 -12.56 -26.44
CA LYS A 185 8.83 -13.45 -25.84
C LYS A 185 7.40 -12.96 -26.11
N TYR A 186 6.52 -13.88 -26.47
CA TYR A 186 5.09 -13.75 -26.73
C TYR A 186 4.28 -14.48 -25.64
N GLY A 187 2.95 -14.36 -25.70
CA GLY A 187 2.04 -15.04 -24.79
C GLY A 187 2.15 -16.57 -24.83
N ILE A 188 2.10 -17.21 -23.67
CA ILE A 188 2.10 -18.69 -23.55
C ILE A 188 0.75 -19.26 -23.09
N THR A 189 -0.21 -18.40 -22.76
CA THR A 189 -1.59 -18.74 -22.41
C THR A 189 -2.56 -17.82 -23.16
N PRO A 190 -3.86 -18.14 -23.21
CA PRO A 190 -4.88 -17.12 -23.43
C PRO A 190 -4.68 -15.94 -22.46
N ALA A 191 -4.91 -14.71 -22.92
CA ALA A 191 -4.78 -13.51 -22.11
C ALA A 191 -6.09 -13.20 -21.35
N LEU A 192 -6.08 -12.14 -20.55
CA LEU A 192 -7.15 -11.81 -19.61
C LEU A 192 -8.56 -11.76 -20.24
N TYR A 193 -8.72 -11.09 -21.37
CA TYR A 193 -10.02 -10.99 -22.05
C TYR A 193 -10.35 -12.22 -22.88
N ASP A 194 -9.34 -12.93 -23.37
CA ASP A 194 -9.53 -14.21 -24.04
C ASP A 194 -10.16 -15.24 -23.08
N ILE A 195 -9.64 -15.32 -21.85
CA ILE A 195 -10.18 -16.18 -20.79
C ILE A 195 -11.63 -15.79 -20.50
N GLN A 196 -11.89 -14.50 -20.27
CA GLN A 196 -13.25 -14.03 -19.97
C GLN A 196 -14.25 -14.35 -21.08
N ALA A 197 -13.87 -14.12 -22.34
CA ALA A 197 -14.70 -14.43 -23.51
C ALA A 197 -14.91 -15.94 -23.68
N MET A 198 -13.87 -16.75 -23.49
CA MET A 198 -13.95 -18.20 -23.61
C MET A 198 -14.81 -18.83 -22.50
N GLN A 199 -14.70 -18.31 -21.28
CA GLN A 199 -15.54 -18.72 -20.15
C GLN A 199 -17.00 -18.28 -20.34
N TYR A 200 -17.23 -17.13 -20.98
CA TYR A 200 -18.58 -16.76 -21.38
C TYR A 200 -19.16 -17.77 -22.38
N LEU A 201 -18.39 -18.16 -23.40
CA LEU A 201 -18.85 -19.12 -24.41
C LEU A 201 -19.12 -20.51 -23.83
N TYR A 202 -18.18 -21.06 -23.05
CA TYR A 202 -18.19 -22.49 -22.70
C TYR A 202 -18.26 -22.78 -21.19
N GLY A 203 -18.25 -21.75 -20.34
CA GLY A 203 -18.20 -21.87 -18.89
C GLY A 203 -16.77 -22.06 -18.37
N ALA A 204 -16.50 -21.57 -17.16
CA ALA A 204 -15.20 -21.69 -16.52
C ALA A 204 -14.86 -23.12 -16.11
N ASN A 205 -13.59 -23.54 -16.29
CA ASN A 205 -13.12 -24.84 -15.85
C ASN A 205 -12.72 -24.80 -14.37
N MET A 206 -13.67 -25.14 -13.50
CA MET A 206 -13.49 -25.14 -12.04
C MET A 206 -12.73 -26.36 -11.50
N SER A 207 -12.07 -27.14 -12.37
CA SER A 207 -11.25 -28.30 -11.98
C SER A 207 -9.76 -28.13 -12.25
N TYR A 208 -9.39 -27.05 -12.96
CA TYR A 208 -8.01 -26.73 -13.27
C TYR A 208 -7.40 -25.97 -12.09
N HIS A 209 -6.33 -26.52 -11.50
CA HIS A 209 -5.67 -25.95 -10.32
C HIS A 209 -6.71 -25.58 -9.24
N ALA A 210 -7.33 -26.59 -8.65
CA ALA A 210 -8.35 -26.42 -7.60
C ALA A 210 -7.79 -26.74 -6.19
N GLY A 211 -6.47 -26.75 -6.07
CA GLY A 211 -5.75 -27.02 -4.83
C GLY A 211 -4.75 -25.89 -4.58
N ASN A 212 -3.85 -26.07 -3.62
CA ASN A 212 -2.87 -25.03 -3.30
C ASN A 212 -1.73 -25.05 -4.32
N ASP A 213 -1.59 -23.96 -5.05
CA ASP A 213 -0.68 -23.84 -6.18
C ASP A 213 0.38 -22.75 -5.97
N SER A 214 1.56 -22.94 -6.58
CA SER A 214 2.63 -21.93 -6.56
C SER A 214 3.08 -21.62 -7.98
N TYR A 215 2.83 -20.38 -8.39
CA TYR A 215 3.16 -19.85 -9.70
C TYR A 215 4.54 -19.19 -9.64
N ASN A 216 5.53 -19.86 -10.22
CA ASN A 216 6.93 -19.45 -10.13
C ASN A 216 7.35 -18.63 -11.35
N PHE A 217 7.76 -17.39 -11.10
CA PHE A 217 8.18 -16.44 -12.13
C PHE A 217 9.65 -16.09 -11.99
N VAL A 218 10.32 -15.98 -13.13
CA VAL A 218 11.70 -15.50 -13.23
C VAL A 218 11.71 -14.12 -13.87
N GLN A 219 12.83 -13.41 -13.69
CA GLN A 219 13.08 -12.14 -14.38
C GLN A 219 12.78 -12.28 -15.87
N ASN A 220 11.97 -11.36 -16.43
CA ASN A 220 11.61 -11.35 -17.85
C ASN A 220 10.82 -12.60 -18.30
N SER A 221 9.88 -13.09 -17.47
CA SER A 221 9.01 -14.21 -17.84
C SER A 221 8.18 -13.89 -19.10
N PRO A 222 7.75 -14.91 -19.87
CA PRO A 222 6.81 -14.70 -20.96
C PRO A 222 5.46 -14.16 -20.45
N LEU A 223 4.70 -13.54 -21.35
CA LEU A 223 3.36 -13.08 -21.05
C LEU A 223 2.43 -14.26 -20.76
N GLN A 224 1.69 -14.21 -19.66
CA GLN A 224 0.72 -15.24 -19.27
C GLN A 224 -0.35 -14.68 -18.33
N CYS A 225 -1.55 -15.27 -18.41
CA CYS A 225 -2.66 -14.99 -17.51
C CYS A 225 -2.97 -16.26 -16.71
N ILE A 226 -3.10 -16.11 -15.39
CA ILE A 226 -3.35 -17.20 -14.47
C ILE A 226 -4.86 -17.41 -14.32
N TRP A 227 -5.28 -18.65 -14.57
CA TRP A 227 -6.59 -19.16 -14.19
C TRP A 227 -6.37 -20.24 -13.14
N ASP A 228 -7.02 -20.06 -12.00
CA ASP A 228 -6.98 -20.97 -10.86
C ASP A 228 -8.41 -21.12 -10.34
N ALA A 229 -8.85 -22.35 -10.06
CA ALA A 229 -10.22 -22.63 -9.67
C ALA A 229 -10.45 -22.52 -8.15
N GLY A 230 -9.38 -22.34 -7.38
CA GLY A 230 -9.39 -22.11 -5.95
C GLY A 230 -8.35 -22.94 -5.23
N GLY A 231 -8.04 -22.56 -4.01
CA GLY A 231 -6.88 -23.11 -3.32
C GLY A 231 -6.40 -22.12 -2.29
N SER A 232 -5.12 -22.20 -1.96
CA SER A 232 -4.39 -21.12 -1.31
C SER A 232 -3.10 -20.99 -2.09
N ASP A 233 -3.03 -19.91 -2.87
CA ASP A 233 -2.18 -19.86 -4.05
C ASP A 233 -1.14 -18.75 -3.91
N THR A 234 0.06 -19.00 -4.41
CA THR A 234 1.19 -18.08 -4.22
C THR A 234 1.81 -17.67 -5.54
N PHE A 235 1.89 -16.36 -5.75
CA PHE A 235 2.71 -15.72 -6.76
C PHE A 235 4.16 -15.61 -6.27
N ASN A 236 5.04 -16.46 -6.81
CA ASN A 236 6.43 -16.53 -6.40
C ASN A 236 7.36 -15.84 -7.43
N PHE A 237 7.77 -14.63 -7.09
CA PHE A 237 8.71 -13.77 -7.83
C PHE A 237 10.13 -13.81 -7.23
N SER A 238 10.44 -14.73 -6.31
CA SER A 238 11.74 -14.79 -5.61
C SER A 238 12.97 -14.87 -6.54
N ALA A 239 12.80 -15.37 -7.77
CA ALA A 239 13.85 -15.42 -8.78
C ALA A 239 14.02 -14.12 -9.60
N CYS A 240 13.24 -13.08 -9.33
CA CYS A 240 13.39 -11.76 -9.91
C CYS A 240 14.40 -10.95 -9.09
N THR A 241 15.38 -10.34 -9.76
CA THR A 241 16.45 -9.58 -9.09
C THR A 241 16.38 -8.08 -9.33
N SER A 242 15.56 -7.66 -10.30
CA SER A 242 15.22 -6.25 -10.51
C SER A 242 13.91 -5.90 -9.79
N ALA A 243 13.59 -4.61 -9.72
CA ALA A 243 12.34 -4.19 -9.13
C ALA A 243 11.13 -4.75 -9.88
N VAL A 244 10.11 -5.15 -9.12
CA VAL A 244 8.89 -5.79 -9.64
C VAL A 244 7.64 -5.15 -9.04
N THR A 245 6.52 -5.32 -9.74
CA THR A 245 5.18 -5.02 -9.24
C THR A 245 4.43 -6.33 -9.13
N ILE A 246 3.91 -6.64 -7.95
CA ILE A 246 3.06 -7.81 -7.70
C ILE A 246 1.68 -7.29 -7.34
N ASN A 247 0.66 -7.67 -8.08
CA ASN A 247 -0.71 -7.29 -7.81
C ASN A 247 -1.57 -8.55 -7.74
N LEU A 248 -2.10 -8.83 -6.55
CA LEU A 248 -2.89 -10.02 -6.24
C LEU A 248 -4.38 -9.87 -6.56
N ASN A 249 -4.79 -8.70 -7.06
CA ASN A 249 -6.19 -8.44 -7.39
C ASN A 249 -6.59 -9.11 -8.71
N ALA A 250 -7.77 -9.73 -8.76
CA ALA A 250 -8.30 -10.32 -9.98
C ALA A 250 -8.43 -9.30 -11.12
N GLY A 251 -8.07 -9.69 -12.34
CA GLY A 251 -8.08 -8.81 -13.52
C GLY A 251 -6.96 -7.77 -13.54
N SER A 252 -6.00 -7.83 -12.62
CA SER A 252 -4.86 -6.93 -12.57
C SER A 252 -3.62 -7.52 -13.25
N PHE A 253 -2.59 -6.69 -13.37
CA PHE A 253 -1.31 -7.02 -13.97
C PHE A 253 -0.16 -6.84 -12.96
N SER A 254 0.81 -7.73 -13.08
CA SER A 254 2.08 -7.75 -12.37
C SER A 254 3.24 -7.70 -13.37
N SER A 255 4.42 -7.32 -12.90
CA SER A 255 5.62 -7.11 -13.69
C SER A 255 6.77 -7.97 -13.16
N THR A 256 7.40 -8.74 -14.05
CA THR A 256 8.64 -9.50 -13.70
C THR A 256 9.91 -8.69 -13.94
N ALA A 257 9.78 -7.43 -14.34
CA ALA A 257 10.84 -6.47 -14.60
C ALA A 257 10.27 -5.05 -14.65
N PRO A 258 11.09 -3.99 -14.47
CA PRO A 258 10.65 -2.62 -14.63
C PRO A 258 10.07 -2.37 -16.03
N GLY A 259 8.87 -1.79 -16.08
CA GLY A 259 8.16 -1.50 -17.33
C GLY A 259 7.51 -2.70 -18.02
N TYR A 260 7.34 -3.83 -17.31
CA TYR A 260 6.62 -5.01 -17.79
C TYR A 260 5.18 -5.03 -17.22
N ASN A 261 4.25 -5.72 -17.88
CA ASN A 261 2.89 -6.08 -17.44
C ASN A 261 2.58 -7.49 -17.96
N ASN A 262 3.42 -8.46 -17.57
CA ASN A 262 3.51 -9.74 -18.26
C ASN A 262 2.83 -10.89 -17.52
N ILE A 263 2.42 -10.68 -16.27
CA ILE A 263 1.68 -11.69 -15.49
C ILE A 263 0.33 -11.06 -15.14
N SER A 264 -0.78 -11.66 -15.53
CA SER A 264 -2.11 -11.20 -15.14
C SER A 264 -2.86 -12.29 -14.37
N ILE A 265 -3.84 -11.88 -13.56
CA ILE A 265 -4.77 -12.78 -12.89
C ILE A 265 -6.11 -12.70 -13.61
N ALA A 266 -6.68 -13.84 -14.01
CA ALA A 266 -7.99 -13.86 -14.63
C ALA A 266 -9.08 -13.31 -13.68
N TYR A 267 -10.19 -12.84 -14.24
CA TYR A 267 -11.32 -12.42 -13.40
C TYR A 267 -11.86 -13.58 -12.56
N ASN A 268 -12.26 -13.30 -11.31
CA ASN A 268 -12.77 -14.26 -10.33
C ASN A 268 -11.77 -15.31 -9.84
N VAL A 269 -10.47 -15.05 -10.01
CA VAL A 269 -9.39 -15.82 -9.37
C VAL A 269 -8.92 -15.07 -8.13
N THR A 270 -8.74 -15.78 -7.02
CA THR A 270 -8.09 -15.26 -5.82
C THR A 270 -6.68 -15.84 -5.75
N ILE A 271 -5.69 -15.01 -5.42
CA ILE A 271 -4.32 -15.43 -5.12
C ILE A 271 -3.99 -14.83 -3.76
N GLU A 272 -3.78 -15.68 -2.76
CA GLU A 272 -3.64 -15.27 -1.35
C GLU A 272 -2.19 -15.03 -0.93
N GLY A 273 -1.22 -15.26 -1.81
CA GLY A 273 0.19 -15.24 -1.44
C GLY A 273 1.11 -14.54 -2.43
N ALA A 274 2.11 -13.84 -1.90
CA ALA A 274 3.20 -13.25 -2.68
C ALA A 274 4.56 -13.51 -2.04
N VAL A 275 5.54 -13.90 -2.86
CA VAL A 275 6.95 -13.94 -2.46
C VAL A 275 7.75 -13.11 -3.45
N ALA A 276 8.28 -11.98 -3.02
CA ALA A 276 9.09 -11.09 -3.83
C ALA A 276 10.58 -11.44 -3.79
N GLY A 277 11.32 -10.80 -4.70
CA GLY A 277 12.73 -11.07 -4.97
C GLY A 277 13.69 -10.11 -4.27
N SER A 278 14.89 -9.93 -4.83
CA SER A 278 15.93 -9.10 -4.21
C SER A 278 15.96 -7.63 -4.69
N GLY A 279 15.12 -7.27 -5.66
CA GLY A 279 15.22 -5.99 -6.38
C GLY A 279 14.45 -4.82 -5.77
N GLY A 280 13.67 -5.06 -4.72
CA GLY A 280 12.68 -4.13 -4.16
C GLY A 280 11.38 -4.16 -4.96
N SER A 281 10.24 -4.23 -4.29
CA SER A 281 8.97 -4.58 -4.91
C SER A 281 7.87 -3.61 -4.52
N THR A 282 6.90 -3.42 -5.40
CA THR A 282 5.62 -2.84 -5.03
C THR A 282 4.57 -3.94 -5.05
N ILE A 283 3.99 -4.23 -3.90
CA ILE A 283 3.03 -5.32 -3.71
C ILE A 283 1.67 -4.72 -3.40
N TYR A 284 0.65 -5.10 -4.17
CA TYR A 284 -0.74 -4.78 -3.95
C TYR A 284 -1.47 -6.08 -3.57
N ALA A 285 -1.75 -6.25 -2.29
CA ALA A 285 -2.57 -7.34 -1.80
C ALA A 285 -4.05 -7.10 -2.10
N ASN A 286 -4.88 -8.10 -1.80
CA ASN A 286 -6.32 -8.06 -2.02
C ASN A 286 -7.06 -8.03 -0.66
N GLY A 287 -8.28 -8.56 -0.60
CA GLY A 287 -9.13 -8.51 0.59
C GLY A 287 -9.25 -9.84 1.34
N SER A 288 -8.41 -10.82 1.01
CA SER A 288 -8.63 -12.24 1.37
C SER A 288 -7.81 -12.72 2.56
N GLY A 289 -6.98 -11.86 3.17
CA GLY A 289 -6.02 -12.26 4.21
C GLY A 289 -4.77 -12.85 3.57
N ASP A 290 -3.92 -11.99 3.04
CA ASP A 290 -2.78 -12.32 2.20
C ASP A 290 -1.52 -12.68 3.01
N VAL A 291 -0.72 -13.60 2.48
CA VAL A 291 0.59 -13.99 3.03
C VAL A 291 1.70 -13.46 2.14
N ILE A 292 2.42 -12.45 2.63
CA ILE A 292 3.37 -11.67 1.84
C ILE A 292 4.78 -11.80 2.41
N THR A 293 5.74 -12.08 1.54
CA THR A 293 7.18 -12.00 1.82
C THR A 293 7.84 -10.99 0.88
N GLY A 294 8.37 -9.88 1.42
CA GLY A 294 8.99 -8.79 0.66
C GLY A 294 10.30 -9.19 -0.01
N GLY A 295 11.20 -9.87 0.71
CA GLY A 295 12.42 -10.40 0.13
C GLY A 295 13.65 -9.66 0.65
N ALA A 296 14.59 -9.29 -0.21
CA ALA A 296 15.86 -8.68 0.24
C ALA A 296 16.02 -7.21 -0.17
N GLY A 297 15.10 -6.68 -0.97
CA GLY A 297 15.10 -5.29 -1.40
C GLY A 297 14.21 -4.43 -0.50
N ALA A 298 14.21 -3.12 -0.70
CA ALA A 298 13.23 -2.26 -0.02
C ALA A 298 11.87 -2.39 -0.72
N ASP A 299 10.89 -2.95 -0.02
CA ASP A 299 9.56 -3.24 -0.54
C ASP A 299 8.51 -2.24 -0.03
N ILE A 300 7.51 -1.96 -0.87
CA ILE A 300 6.32 -1.18 -0.53
C ILE A 300 5.12 -2.11 -0.69
N ILE A 301 4.38 -2.32 0.41
CA ILE A 301 3.32 -3.30 0.50
C ILE A 301 2.03 -2.56 0.85
N TYR A 302 1.12 -2.47 -0.10
CA TYR A 302 -0.25 -2.04 0.12
C TYR A 302 -1.04 -3.26 0.58
N GLU A 303 -1.32 -3.35 1.89
CA GLU A 303 -1.86 -4.56 2.52
C GLU A 303 -3.32 -4.83 2.10
N GLY A 304 -4.13 -3.78 1.94
CA GLY A 304 -5.49 -3.94 1.47
C GLY A 304 -6.48 -4.03 2.62
N ALA A 305 -7.16 -5.17 2.76
CA ALA A 305 -8.08 -5.42 3.85
C ALA A 305 -8.07 -6.91 4.18
N GLY A 306 -8.61 -7.29 5.33
CA GLY A 306 -8.54 -8.68 5.79
C GLY A 306 -7.41 -8.85 6.78
N SER A 307 -7.10 -10.10 7.14
CA SER A 307 -6.08 -10.40 8.15
C SER A 307 -4.82 -10.91 7.46
N ASP A 308 -3.84 -10.03 7.32
CA ASP A 308 -2.64 -10.32 6.53
C ASP A 308 -1.48 -10.81 7.40
N THR A 309 -0.59 -11.59 6.79
CA THR A 309 0.71 -11.95 7.39
C THR A 309 1.82 -11.46 6.49
N ILE A 310 2.56 -10.45 6.93
CA ILE A 310 3.54 -9.74 6.11
C ILE A 310 4.92 -9.82 6.77
N THR A 311 5.89 -10.30 5.99
CA THR A 311 7.29 -10.34 6.39
C THR A 311 8.12 -9.52 5.39
N GLY A 312 8.74 -8.43 5.83
CA GLY A 312 9.61 -7.62 4.96
C GLY A 312 10.90 -8.36 4.58
N ASN A 313 11.51 -9.02 5.57
CA ASN A 313 12.83 -9.65 5.55
C ASN A 313 13.98 -8.63 5.56
N GLY A 314 14.66 -8.41 4.44
CA GLY A 314 15.80 -7.49 4.37
C GLY A 314 15.45 -6.33 3.46
N GLY A 315 15.88 -5.13 3.80
CA GLY A 315 15.46 -3.94 3.08
C GLY A 315 15.11 -2.83 4.05
N ARG A 316 14.45 -1.79 3.55
CA ARG A 316 13.71 -0.84 4.38
C ARG A 316 12.28 -0.89 3.89
N ASP A 317 11.49 -1.73 4.55
CA ASP A 317 10.18 -2.15 4.06
C ASP A 317 9.09 -1.27 4.62
N THR A 318 8.12 -0.95 3.78
CA THR A 318 6.99 -0.07 4.09
C THR A 318 5.69 -0.82 3.92
N VAL A 319 4.90 -0.93 4.98
CA VAL A 319 3.49 -1.35 4.91
C VAL A 319 2.61 -0.11 4.88
N VAL A 320 1.74 -0.04 3.88
CA VAL A 320 0.86 1.09 3.59
C VAL A 320 -0.58 0.72 3.93
N PHE A 321 -1.13 1.43 4.90
CA PHE A 321 -2.52 1.34 5.34
C PHE A 321 -3.36 2.40 4.66
N SER A 322 -4.61 2.06 4.33
CA SER A 322 -5.51 2.98 3.61
C SER A 322 -6.10 4.08 4.50
N GLY A 323 -6.24 3.83 5.81
CA GLY A 323 -6.86 4.73 6.78
C GLY A 323 -5.90 5.68 7.50
N ALA A 324 -6.46 6.55 8.36
CA ALA A 324 -5.69 7.37 9.28
C ALA A 324 -5.21 6.53 10.48
N TYR A 325 -4.08 6.90 11.11
CA TYR A 325 -3.52 6.16 12.25
C TYR A 325 -4.54 5.90 13.36
N SER A 326 -5.45 6.85 13.63
CA SER A 326 -6.51 6.71 14.65
C SER A 326 -7.53 5.60 14.39
N HIS A 327 -7.57 5.03 13.18
CA HIS A 327 -8.42 3.87 12.87
C HIS A 327 -7.78 2.54 13.29
N TYR A 328 -6.49 2.56 13.59
CA TYR A 328 -5.70 1.36 13.84
C TYR A 328 -5.28 1.28 15.30
N VAL A 329 -5.19 0.05 15.81
CA VAL A 329 -4.58 -0.24 17.10
C VAL A 329 -3.36 -1.11 16.86
N LEU A 330 -2.21 -0.60 17.28
CA LEU A 330 -0.91 -1.25 17.12
C LEU A 330 -0.44 -1.82 18.45
N THR A 331 -0.03 -3.09 18.45
CA THR A 331 0.47 -3.80 19.64
C THR A 331 1.66 -4.69 19.27
N GLY A 332 2.45 -5.12 20.25
CA GLY A 332 3.65 -5.95 20.00
C GLY A 332 4.90 -5.10 19.79
N ASN A 333 5.81 -5.55 18.93
CA ASN A 333 7.09 -4.88 18.63
C ASN A 333 7.49 -5.09 17.17
N ALA A 334 8.56 -4.43 16.68
CA ALA A 334 8.94 -4.52 15.26
C ALA A 334 9.24 -5.95 14.74
N ALA A 335 9.58 -6.89 15.61
CA ALA A 335 9.78 -8.30 15.21
C ALA A 335 8.47 -9.08 15.09
N ALA A 336 7.40 -8.64 15.76
CA ALA A 336 6.07 -9.24 15.75
C ALA A 336 5.05 -8.17 16.12
N LEU A 337 4.73 -7.32 15.16
CA LEU A 337 3.78 -6.24 15.29
C LEU A 337 2.40 -6.75 14.89
N VAL A 338 1.40 -6.44 15.69
CA VAL A 338 0.00 -6.72 15.39
C VAL A 338 -0.72 -5.40 15.17
N VAL A 339 -1.31 -5.23 13.99
CA VAL A 339 -2.13 -4.08 13.64
C VAL A 339 -3.57 -4.55 13.48
N THR A 340 -4.53 -3.81 14.04
CA THR A 340 -5.96 -4.12 13.92
C THR A 340 -6.74 -2.88 13.50
N GLY A 341 -7.85 -3.05 12.78
CA GLY A 341 -8.71 -1.95 12.32
C GLY A 341 -9.61 -2.33 11.14
N ASP A 342 -8.99 -2.73 10.04
CA ASP A 342 -9.56 -3.33 8.81
C ASP A 342 -9.38 -4.85 8.75
N GLY A 343 -8.58 -5.39 9.67
CA GLY A 343 -8.54 -6.80 10.01
C GLY A 343 -7.64 -7.05 11.20
N THR A 344 -6.75 -8.03 11.09
CA THR A 344 -5.75 -8.34 12.12
C THR A 344 -4.50 -8.80 11.43
N ASP A 345 -3.55 -7.89 11.33
CA ASP A 345 -2.36 -8.06 10.50
C ASP A 345 -1.18 -8.38 11.39
N MET A 346 -0.39 -9.35 10.96
CA MET A 346 0.82 -9.80 11.62
C MET A 346 2.02 -9.37 10.78
N LEU A 347 2.76 -8.38 11.28
CA LEU A 347 3.88 -7.76 10.58
C LEU A 347 5.20 -8.12 11.26
N SER A 348 6.22 -8.44 10.46
CA SER A 348 7.58 -8.67 10.96
C SER A 348 8.63 -8.18 9.98
N GLY A 349 9.73 -7.61 10.51
CA GLY A 349 10.79 -7.04 9.68
C GLY A 349 10.29 -5.87 8.83
N ILE A 350 9.46 -5.00 9.41
CA ILE A 350 8.91 -3.82 8.75
C ILE A 350 9.50 -2.58 9.43
N GLU A 351 10.17 -1.73 8.65
CA GLU A 351 10.79 -0.50 9.15
C GLU A 351 9.81 0.67 9.13
N VAL A 352 8.79 0.66 8.28
CA VAL A 352 7.89 1.81 8.12
C VAL A 352 6.43 1.38 8.05
N LEU A 353 5.60 2.05 8.83
CA LEU A 353 4.16 2.02 8.68
C LEU A 353 3.71 3.36 8.11
N GLN A 354 3.05 3.34 6.97
CA GLN A 354 2.51 4.52 6.32
C GLN A 354 0.99 4.51 6.44
N PHE A 355 0.45 5.47 7.17
CA PHE A 355 -0.98 5.76 7.24
C PHE A 355 -1.31 6.96 6.34
N SER A 356 -2.59 7.24 6.11
CA SER A 356 -3.02 8.36 5.28
C SER A 356 -2.66 9.74 5.85
N ASP A 357 -2.46 9.85 7.16
CA ASP A 357 -2.20 11.09 7.89
C ASP A 357 -0.79 11.18 8.50
N ARG A 358 -0.07 10.06 8.63
CA ARG A 358 1.28 10.03 9.19
C ARG A 358 2.10 8.81 8.79
N SER A 359 3.41 8.89 8.98
CA SER A 359 4.35 7.77 8.89
C SER A 359 4.95 7.49 10.26
N ILE A 360 5.16 6.21 10.57
CA ILE A 360 5.90 5.74 11.73
C ILE A 360 7.14 5.01 11.22
N ASP A 361 8.32 5.44 11.64
CA ASP A 361 9.60 4.83 11.30
C ASP A 361 10.13 4.06 12.52
N LEU A 362 10.29 2.75 12.37
CA LEU A 362 10.76 1.79 13.37
C LEU A 362 12.14 1.24 13.03
N SER A 363 12.86 1.92 12.12
CA SER A 363 14.18 1.47 11.70
C SER A 363 15.16 1.41 12.88
N ASN A 364 16.26 0.67 12.65
CA ASN A 364 17.30 0.43 13.66
C ASN A 364 16.84 -0.38 14.88
N GLY A 365 15.74 -1.14 14.76
CA GLY A 365 15.25 -2.05 15.81
C GLY A 365 14.26 -1.41 16.78
N GLY A 366 13.58 -0.34 16.35
CA GLY A 366 12.62 0.40 17.14
C GLY A 366 11.46 -0.45 17.68
N GLN A 367 10.81 0.02 18.73
CA GLN A 367 9.69 -0.66 19.38
C GLN A 367 8.45 0.22 19.46
N PHE A 368 7.28 -0.43 19.48
CA PHE A 368 6.04 0.20 19.94
C PHE A 368 5.93 0.05 21.44
N ILE A 369 5.87 1.17 22.14
CA ILE A 369 5.74 1.22 23.59
C ILE A 369 4.42 1.94 23.91
N ASN A 370 3.43 1.17 24.34
CA ASN A 370 2.14 1.70 24.76
C ASN A 370 2.08 1.76 26.28
N GLY A 371 1.79 2.94 26.82
CA GLY A 371 1.34 3.12 28.18
C GLY A 371 -0.14 2.82 28.33
N SER A 372 -0.66 3.16 29.50
CA SER A 372 -2.02 2.95 29.96
C SER A 372 -2.77 4.28 30.03
N ALA A 373 -3.87 4.32 30.78
CA ALA A 373 -4.56 5.57 31.10
C ALA A 373 -4.20 6.09 32.51
N SER A 374 -3.10 5.60 33.08
CA SER A 374 -2.57 5.96 34.39
C SER A 374 -1.16 6.51 34.23
N ASP A 375 -0.62 7.15 35.26
CA ASP A 375 0.76 7.66 35.27
C ASP A 375 1.80 6.55 35.03
N ASP A 376 2.39 6.53 33.84
CA ASP A 376 3.33 5.50 33.41
C ASP A 376 4.80 5.94 33.49
N LYS A 377 5.66 4.94 33.71
CA LYS A 377 7.12 5.08 33.69
C LYS A 377 7.71 4.19 32.60
N LEU A 378 7.91 4.79 31.45
CA LEU A 378 8.39 4.14 30.24
C LEU A 378 9.90 4.37 30.07
N VAL A 379 10.55 3.51 29.29
CA VAL A 379 11.98 3.56 29.04
C VAL A 379 12.19 3.55 27.53
N ALA A 380 12.89 4.56 27.01
CA ALA A 380 13.34 4.56 25.62
C ALA A 380 14.54 3.62 25.47
N GLY A 381 14.51 2.82 24.41
CA GLY A 381 15.42 1.71 24.16
C GLY A 381 16.51 2.06 23.15
N VAL A 382 16.64 1.22 22.13
CA VAL A 382 17.61 1.31 21.06
C VAL A 382 16.84 1.18 19.76
N GLY A 383 17.05 2.11 18.84
CA GLY A 383 16.30 2.18 17.59
C GLY A 383 15.43 3.42 17.55
N ASN A 384 14.50 3.48 16.60
CA ASN A 384 13.50 4.55 16.53
C ASN A 384 12.22 4.06 17.21
N GLU A 385 12.02 4.39 18.49
CA GLU A 385 10.81 3.99 19.20
C GLU A 385 9.60 4.87 18.84
N PHE A 386 8.43 4.25 18.84
CA PHE A 386 7.16 4.94 18.85
C PHE A 386 6.50 4.71 20.20
N ILE A 387 6.48 5.76 21.03
CA ILE A 387 5.99 5.73 22.40
C ILE A 387 4.68 6.49 22.49
N ASN A 388 3.60 5.78 22.79
CA ASN A 388 2.30 6.35 23.08
C ASN A 388 1.99 6.09 24.56
N ALA A 389 2.25 7.06 25.42
CA ALA A 389 2.12 6.84 26.87
C ALA A 389 0.65 6.87 27.34
N GLY A 390 -0.24 7.45 26.55
CA GLY A 390 -1.67 7.42 26.79
C GLY A 390 -2.14 8.65 27.56
N ALA A 391 -2.84 8.43 28.66
CA ALA A 391 -3.36 9.51 29.51
C ALA A 391 -2.79 9.36 30.92
N GLY A 392 -2.57 10.48 31.60
CA GLY A 392 -1.96 10.49 32.92
C GLY A 392 -0.81 11.48 32.95
N LEU A 393 -0.01 11.43 34.02
CA LEU A 393 1.29 12.08 34.08
C LEU A 393 2.37 11.06 33.71
N ASP A 394 2.76 11.06 32.45
CA ASP A 394 3.64 10.04 31.90
C ASP A 394 5.09 10.49 31.82
N SER A 395 6.00 9.54 32.06
CA SER A 395 7.43 9.80 32.03
C SER A 395 8.19 8.78 31.18
N VAL A 396 9.08 9.28 30.32
CA VAL A 396 10.01 8.45 29.54
C VAL A 396 11.44 8.68 30.03
N SER A 397 12.16 7.59 30.35
CA SER A 397 13.57 7.65 30.73
C SER A 397 14.48 7.28 29.56
N PHE A 398 15.48 8.12 29.33
CA PHE A 398 16.56 7.96 28.36
C PHE A 398 17.87 7.64 29.08
N SER A 399 18.61 6.66 28.58
CA SER A 399 19.80 6.13 29.26
C SER A 399 21.05 7.02 29.18
N GLY A 400 21.10 7.94 28.22
CA GLY A 400 22.22 8.87 28.02
C GLY A 400 22.08 10.20 28.79
N ALA A 401 23.13 11.01 28.76
CA ALA A 401 23.09 12.36 29.34
C ALA A 401 22.20 13.28 28.50
N ARG A 402 21.51 14.25 29.14
CA ARG A 402 20.64 15.23 28.46
C ARG A 402 21.32 15.91 27.26
N SER A 403 22.63 16.20 27.34
CA SER A 403 23.42 16.84 26.27
C SER A 403 23.53 16.01 24.99
N ASN A 404 23.23 14.71 25.05
CA ASN A 404 23.30 13.80 23.91
C ASN A 404 22.03 13.88 23.05
N TYR A 405 20.94 14.44 23.58
CA TYR A 405 19.63 14.40 22.94
C TYR A 405 19.20 15.76 22.41
N THR A 406 18.52 15.74 21.27
CA THR A 406 17.75 16.87 20.75
C THR A 406 16.28 16.56 20.92
N VAL A 407 15.52 17.46 21.53
CA VAL A 407 14.06 17.35 21.65
C VAL A 407 13.43 18.41 20.77
N THR A 408 12.45 18.04 19.95
CA THR A 408 11.79 18.96 19.03
C THR A 408 10.29 18.64 18.97
N ALA A 409 9.45 19.67 19.08
CA ALA A 409 8.02 19.48 18.87
C ALA A 409 7.69 19.23 17.40
N SER A 410 6.73 18.35 17.16
CA SER A 410 6.21 17.98 15.84
C SER A 410 4.69 17.86 15.91
N GLY A 411 3.99 19.01 15.80
CA GLY A 411 2.55 19.06 16.02
C GLY A 411 2.22 18.89 17.51
N SER A 412 1.39 17.90 17.85
CA SER A 412 1.09 17.49 19.23
C SER A 412 2.14 16.54 19.83
N ASP A 413 3.07 16.07 19.01
CA ASP A 413 4.00 15.01 19.36
C ASP A 413 5.39 15.60 19.59
N PHE A 414 6.28 14.82 20.21
CA PHE A 414 7.68 15.19 20.36
C PHE A 414 8.59 14.19 19.70
N ILE A 415 9.65 14.70 19.08
CA ILE A 415 10.73 13.90 18.52
C ILE A 415 11.96 14.05 19.42
N VAL A 416 12.47 12.93 19.92
CA VAL A 416 13.70 12.88 20.70
C VAL A 416 14.76 12.15 19.90
N THR A 417 15.82 12.85 19.50
CA THR A 417 16.92 12.29 18.72
C THR A 417 18.15 12.10 19.59
N ASP A 418 18.64 10.87 19.71
CA ASP A 418 19.96 10.57 20.28
C ASP A 418 21.06 10.90 19.26
N ASN A 419 21.83 11.96 19.51
CA ASN A 419 22.86 12.42 18.57
C ASN A 419 24.19 11.68 18.72
N THR A 420 24.34 10.79 19.71
CA THR A 420 25.64 10.23 20.08
C THR A 420 25.62 8.72 20.36
N GLY A 421 24.45 8.17 20.67
CA GLY A 421 24.25 6.76 20.98
C GLY A 421 23.49 6.02 19.89
N SER A 422 22.98 4.85 20.26
CA SER A 422 22.21 3.97 19.38
C SER A 422 20.69 4.13 19.56
N GLY A 423 20.24 5.10 20.36
CA GLY A 423 18.82 5.34 20.64
C GLY A 423 18.05 6.02 19.52
N GLY A 424 18.62 6.17 18.32
CA GLY A 424 17.89 6.61 17.14
C GLY A 424 17.08 7.90 17.31
N GLN A 425 15.90 7.92 16.67
CA GLN A 425 14.92 9.00 16.73
C GLN A 425 13.58 8.45 17.23
N ASP A 426 13.21 8.86 18.44
CA ASP A 426 11.97 8.43 19.08
C ASP A 426 10.83 9.42 18.83
N THR A 427 9.64 8.90 18.56
CA THR A 427 8.39 9.67 18.49
C THR A 427 7.58 9.45 19.76
N LEU A 428 7.24 10.54 20.44
CA LEU A 428 6.54 10.53 21.73
C LEU A 428 5.16 11.18 21.60
N ILE A 429 4.13 10.48 22.08
CA ILE A 429 2.74 10.93 22.13
C ILE A 429 2.24 10.80 23.57
N GLY A 430 1.62 11.87 24.07
CA GLY A 430 1.05 11.90 25.43
C GLY A 430 2.10 11.73 26.54
N VAL A 431 3.31 12.27 26.34
CA VAL A 431 4.38 12.20 27.34
C VAL A 431 4.60 13.58 27.94
N GLU A 432 4.50 13.70 29.26
CA GLU A 432 4.63 14.97 29.97
C GLU A 432 6.06 15.20 30.48
N ARG A 433 6.82 14.13 30.76
CA ARG A 433 8.12 14.21 31.46
C ARG A 433 9.19 13.37 30.78
N LEU A 434 10.37 13.94 30.59
CA LEU A 434 11.58 13.19 30.19
C LEU A 434 12.58 13.15 31.34
N THR A 435 13.21 12.00 31.53
CA THR A 435 14.34 11.84 32.44
C THR A 435 15.56 11.32 31.70
N PHE A 436 16.74 11.82 32.06
CA PHE A 436 18.01 11.44 31.45
C PHE A 436 18.97 10.93 32.52
N ALA A 437 20.10 10.37 32.10
CA ALA A 437 21.17 9.98 33.01
C ALA A 437 21.59 11.15 33.93
N SER A 438 22.03 10.79 35.13
CA SER A 438 22.43 11.75 36.17
C SER A 438 21.30 12.67 36.69
N GLY A 439 20.04 12.36 36.37
CA GLY A 439 18.87 13.01 36.97
C GLY A 439 18.46 14.33 36.31
N SER A 440 19.01 14.67 35.14
CA SER A 440 18.49 15.77 34.32
C SER A 440 17.08 15.44 33.82
N SER A 441 16.23 16.46 33.65
CA SER A 441 14.83 16.24 33.28
C SER A 441 14.28 17.37 32.43
N MET A 442 13.28 17.04 31.63
CA MET A 442 12.51 18.01 30.84
C MET A 442 11.01 17.81 31.06
N ALA A 443 10.27 18.91 30.98
CA ALA A 443 8.82 18.90 30.89
C ALA A 443 8.39 19.20 29.45
N LEU A 444 7.40 18.46 28.96
CA LEU A 444 6.85 18.54 27.60
C LEU A 444 5.39 19.03 27.58
N ASP A 445 4.73 19.04 28.73
CA ASP A 445 3.36 19.52 28.97
C ASP A 445 3.32 21.06 29.05
N ILE A 446 3.63 21.71 27.93
CA ILE A 446 3.86 23.15 27.84
C ILE A 446 2.61 23.99 27.55
N GLY A 447 1.50 23.34 27.21
CA GLY A 447 0.26 23.94 26.73
C GLY A 447 -0.58 24.62 27.80
N ASP A 448 -1.79 24.98 27.39
CA ASP A 448 -2.85 25.50 28.26
C ASP A 448 -3.38 24.36 29.15
N HIS A 449 -3.60 24.62 30.44
CA HIS A 449 -3.98 23.61 31.44
C HIS A 449 -3.01 22.42 31.57
N GLN A 450 -1.72 22.65 31.28
CA GLN A 450 -0.66 21.68 31.44
C GLN A 450 0.36 22.16 32.47
N VAL A 451 0.65 21.32 33.47
CA VAL A 451 1.31 21.72 34.72
C VAL A 451 2.69 22.35 34.48
N GLY A 452 3.50 21.76 33.60
CA GLY A 452 4.82 22.31 33.28
C GLY A 452 4.75 23.72 32.70
N GLY A 453 3.90 23.90 31.69
CA GLY A 453 3.65 25.20 31.05
C GLY A 453 3.13 26.25 32.03
N GLU A 454 2.13 25.90 32.85
CA GLU A 454 1.56 26.80 33.86
C GLU A 454 2.59 27.20 34.92
N ALA A 455 3.39 26.24 35.41
CA ALA A 455 4.47 26.52 36.36
C ALA A 455 5.49 27.51 35.77
N TYR A 456 5.91 27.28 34.52
CA TYR A 456 6.90 28.12 33.85
C TYR A 456 6.36 29.54 33.65
N ARG A 457 5.15 29.66 33.10
CA ARG A 457 4.49 30.95 32.83
C ARG A 457 4.26 31.73 34.11
N LEU A 458 3.76 31.08 35.17
CA LEU A 458 3.51 31.76 36.44
C LEU A 458 4.82 32.22 37.10
N TYR A 459 5.86 31.40 37.04
CA TYR A 459 7.18 31.76 37.59
C TYR A 459 7.77 32.96 36.82
N GLN A 460 7.75 32.91 35.49
CA GLN A 460 8.23 34.03 34.67
C GLN A 460 7.38 35.29 34.91
N ALA A 461 6.06 35.14 34.99
CA ALA A 461 5.15 36.25 35.28
C ALA A 461 5.43 36.87 36.65
N ALA A 462 5.68 36.07 37.69
CA ALA A 462 5.92 36.57 39.04
C ALA A 462 7.26 37.30 39.20
N PHE A 463 8.27 36.96 38.41
CA PHE A 463 9.65 37.45 38.64
C PHE A 463 10.29 38.14 37.44
N HIS A 464 9.62 38.15 36.28
CA HIS A 464 10.09 38.76 35.04
C HIS A 464 11.49 38.27 34.61
N ARG A 465 11.72 36.97 34.76
CA ARG A 465 12.95 36.28 34.36
C ARG A 465 12.69 34.82 34.02
N THR A 466 13.63 34.19 33.31
CA THR A 466 13.64 32.74 33.14
C THR A 466 13.68 32.05 34.52
N PRO A 467 12.81 31.06 34.77
CA PRO A 467 12.84 30.29 36.01
C PRO A 467 14.17 29.58 36.21
N ASP A 468 14.64 29.47 37.44
CA ASP A 468 15.76 28.57 37.75
C ASP A 468 15.25 27.13 37.82
N SER A 469 16.09 26.17 37.41
CA SER A 469 15.66 24.77 37.22
C SER A 469 15.18 24.10 38.52
N GLY A 470 15.77 24.46 39.66
CA GLY A 470 15.44 23.91 40.98
C GLY A 470 14.09 24.43 41.50
N GLY A 471 13.90 25.75 41.48
CA GLY A 471 12.64 26.38 41.85
C GLY A 471 11.50 25.95 40.95
N LEU A 472 11.73 25.89 39.63
CA LEU A 472 10.73 25.42 38.68
C LEU A 472 10.29 23.98 38.98
N GLY A 473 11.25 23.08 39.25
CA GLY A 473 10.92 21.70 39.61
C GLY A 473 10.15 21.54 40.92
N PHE A 474 10.39 22.41 41.91
CA PHE A 474 9.58 22.45 43.13
C PHE A 474 8.12 22.79 42.83
N TRP A 475 7.87 23.82 41.99
CA TRP A 475 6.51 24.25 41.68
C TRP A 475 5.76 23.32 40.75
N ILE A 476 6.44 22.72 39.77
CA ILE A 476 5.88 21.62 38.96
C ILE A 476 5.41 20.50 39.89
N ARG A 477 6.26 20.07 40.82
CA ARG A 477 5.89 19.02 41.78
C ARG A 477 4.71 19.41 42.67
N ALA A 478 4.64 20.65 43.14
CA ALA A 478 3.53 21.12 43.96
C ALA A 478 2.21 21.07 43.16
N LEU A 479 2.21 21.56 41.92
CA LEU A 479 1.03 21.52 41.04
C LEU A 479 0.64 20.08 40.68
N ASP A 480 1.61 19.20 40.36
CA ASP A 480 1.37 17.77 40.12
C ASP A 480 0.74 17.08 41.36
N MET A 481 1.01 17.59 42.58
CA MET A 481 0.40 17.10 43.83
C MET A 481 -0.98 17.73 44.14
N GLY A 482 -1.52 18.56 43.26
CA GLY A 482 -2.85 19.15 43.38
C GLY A 482 -2.89 20.53 44.03
N TYR A 483 -1.76 21.23 44.18
CA TYR A 483 -1.82 22.66 44.47
C TYR A 483 -2.45 23.41 43.30
N THR A 484 -3.26 24.43 43.59
CA THR A 484 -3.82 25.28 42.54
C THR A 484 -2.81 26.35 42.12
N LEU A 485 -2.94 26.82 40.88
CA LEU A 485 -2.11 27.92 40.36
C LEU A 485 -2.22 29.18 41.24
N ASP A 486 -3.40 29.46 41.77
CA ASP A 486 -3.65 30.55 42.72
C ASP A 486 -2.89 30.37 44.05
N GLN A 487 -2.78 29.14 44.56
CA GLN A 487 -2.00 28.88 45.78
C GLN A 487 -0.52 29.18 45.53
N VAL A 488 0.03 28.69 44.41
CA VAL A 488 1.41 28.96 43.99
C VAL A 488 1.65 30.46 43.79
N ALA A 489 0.74 31.14 43.09
CA ALA A 489 0.79 32.59 42.89
C ALA A 489 0.78 33.35 44.22
N GLY A 490 0.02 32.87 45.21
CA GLY A 490 0.02 33.41 46.57
C GLY A 490 1.39 33.33 47.25
N TYR A 491 2.10 32.20 47.10
CA TYR A 491 3.46 32.06 47.62
C TYR A 491 4.45 33.00 46.92
N PHE A 492 4.33 33.16 45.60
CA PHE A 492 5.16 34.12 44.86
C PHE A 492 4.91 35.55 45.29
N LEU A 493 3.65 35.99 45.42
CA LEU A 493 3.30 37.32 45.91
C LEU A 493 3.81 37.60 47.32
N GLY A 494 3.89 36.58 48.17
CA GLY A 494 4.44 36.67 49.52
C GLY A 494 5.97 36.69 49.57
N SER A 495 6.66 36.46 48.45
CA SER A 495 8.11 36.39 48.40
C SER A 495 8.74 37.79 48.36
N LYS A 496 9.96 37.89 48.92
CA LYS A 496 10.76 39.11 48.80
C LYS A 496 11.08 39.42 47.34
N GLU A 497 11.34 38.40 46.52
CA GLU A 497 11.69 38.56 45.11
C GLU A 497 10.58 39.26 44.32
N PHE A 498 9.31 38.88 44.54
CA PHE A 498 8.18 39.56 43.90
C PHE A 498 8.13 41.04 44.30
N SER A 499 8.26 41.34 45.61
CA SER A 499 8.24 42.71 46.10
C SER A 499 9.41 43.56 45.56
N ASP A 500 10.56 42.95 45.28
CA ASP A 500 11.72 43.61 44.68
C ASP A 500 11.49 43.86 43.18
N ALA A 501 10.82 42.95 42.47
CA ALA A 501 10.53 43.07 41.03
C ALA A 501 9.37 44.04 40.72
N TYR A 502 8.33 44.06 41.55
CA TYR A 502 7.09 44.81 41.28
C TYR A 502 6.90 46.05 42.17
N GLY A 503 7.57 46.09 43.31
CA GLY A 503 7.43 47.12 44.34
C GLY A 503 6.57 46.67 45.52
N ALA A 504 6.87 47.19 46.71
CA ALA A 504 6.12 46.92 47.93
C ALA A 504 4.91 47.86 48.10
N ASN A 505 3.86 47.39 48.79
CA ASN A 505 2.68 48.18 49.17
C ASN A 505 1.92 48.83 48.01
N LEU A 506 1.88 48.18 46.85
CA LEU A 506 1.11 48.65 45.69
C LEU A 506 -0.40 48.72 46.01
N SER A 507 -1.07 49.79 45.58
CA SER A 507 -2.54 49.80 45.44
C SER A 507 -2.99 48.77 44.39
N ASN A 508 -4.28 48.43 44.34
CA ASN A 508 -4.78 47.46 43.35
C ASN A 508 -4.56 47.93 41.91
N ALA A 509 -4.81 49.21 41.62
CA ALA A 509 -4.55 49.78 40.30
C ALA A 509 -3.05 49.75 39.92
N GLN A 510 -2.17 50.05 40.88
CA GLN A 510 -0.72 49.96 40.65
C GLN A 510 -0.28 48.50 40.45
N PHE A 511 -0.81 47.56 41.23
CA PHE A 511 -0.54 46.14 41.08
C PHE A 511 -0.91 45.64 39.68
N VAL A 512 -2.15 45.90 39.23
CA VAL A 512 -2.60 45.53 37.88
C VAL A 512 -1.72 46.18 36.81
N THR A 513 -1.40 47.47 36.96
CA THR A 513 -0.52 48.16 36.00
C THR A 513 0.85 47.51 35.90
N GLN A 514 1.45 47.12 37.03
CA GLN A 514 2.76 46.47 37.02
C GLN A 514 2.71 45.06 36.41
N LEU A 515 1.63 44.29 36.65
CA LEU A 515 1.43 42.99 35.99
C LEU A 515 1.40 43.13 34.46
N TYR A 516 0.65 44.10 33.94
CA TYR A 516 0.62 44.33 32.48
C TYR A 516 2.00 44.71 31.92
N ARG A 517 2.74 45.56 32.62
CA ARG A 517 4.06 45.99 32.16
C ARG A 517 5.10 44.88 32.16
N ASN A 518 5.10 44.06 33.20
CA ASN A 518 6.15 43.06 33.40
C ASN A 518 5.77 41.68 32.80
N ILE A 519 4.51 41.42 32.49
CA ILE A 519 4.07 40.15 31.88
C ILE A 519 3.76 40.33 30.40
N LEU A 520 3.10 41.43 30.03
CA LEU A 520 2.59 41.67 28.68
C LEU A 520 3.37 42.77 27.94
N ASP A 521 4.43 43.33 28.54
CA ASP A 521 5.26 44.39 27.96
C ASP A 521 4.48 45.63 27.47
N ARG A 522 3.34 45.94 28.11
CA ARG A 522 2.49 47.07 27.74
C ARG A 522 1.72 47.67 28.92
N GLU A 523 1.09 48.83 28.69
CA GLU A 523 0.10 49.36 29.64
C GLU A 523 -1.22 48.59 29.57
N PRO A 524 -1.99 48.53 30.68
CA PRO A 524 -3.35 48.03 30.64
C PRO A 524 -4.22 48.86 29.71
N ASP A 525 -4.98 48.19 28.85
CA ASP A 525 -6.04 48.85 28.12
C ASP A 525 -7.18 49.24 29.09
N PRO A 526 -8.01 50.24 28.73
CA PRO A 526 -9.04 50.74 29.65
C PRO A 526 -10.02 49.66 30.14
N GLY A 527 -10.32 48.65 29.32
CA GLY A 527 -11.25 47.58 29.66
C GLY A 527 -10.63 46.55 30.59
N GLY A 528 -9.48 45.98 30.19
CA GLY A 528 -8.76 44.96 30.95
C GLY A 528 -8.26 45.47 32.30
N GLY A 529 -7.67 46.68 32.33
CA GLY A 529 -7.23 47.31 33.57
C GLY A 529 -8.36 47.56 34.57
N ALA A 530 -9.52 48.05 34.08
CA ALA A 530 -10.69 48.26 34.92
C ALA A 530 -11.30 46.94 35.42
N PHE A 531 -11.34 45.90 34.58
CA PHE A 531 -11.85 44.59 34.94
C PHE A 531 -11.09 44.00 36.14
N TYR A 532 -9.76 43.86 36.04
CA TYR A 532 -8.96 43.28 37.11
C TYR A 532 -8.95 44.17 38.37
N THR A 533 -8.87 45.49 38.21
CA THR A 533 -8.88 46.42 39.36
C THR A 533 -10.21 46.35 40.12
N ASN A 534 -11.34 46.38 39.42
CA ASN A 534 -12.66 46.33 40.06
C ASN A 534 -12.89 45.00 40.78
N ASN A 535 -12.44 43.88 40.21
CA ASN A 535 -12.54 42.57 40.85
C ASN A 535 -11.70 42.47 42.13
N LEU A 536 -10.58 43.18 42.20
CA LEU A 536 -9.80 43.29 43.44
C LEU A 536 -10.49 44.19 44.47
N GLU A 537 -11.00 45.36 44.06
CA GLU A 537 -11.66 46.34 44.95
C GLU A 537 -12.94 45.79 45.58
N ASN A 538 -13.72 45.01 44.84
CA ASN A 538 -14.97 44.41 45.32
C ASN A 538 -14.79 43.04 45.99
N GLY A 539 -13.55 42.52 46.04
CA GLY A 539 -13.22 41.23 46.66
C GLY A 539 -13.63 39.99 45.85
N SER A 540 -14.01 40.14 44.57
CA SER A 540 -14.38 39.01 43.70
C SER A 540 -13.18 38.20 43.20
N ALA A 541 -11.97 38.77 43.25
CA ALA A 541 -10.73 38.07 42.95
C ALA A 541 -9.65 38.43 44.00
N SER A 542 -8.77 37.47 44.30
CA SER A 542 -7.57 37.74 45.07
C SER A 542 -6.45 38.26 44.14
N ARG A 543 -5.41 38.88 44.69
CA ARG A 543 -4.22 39.24 43.89
C ARG A 543 -3.56 38.03 43.25
N ALA A 544 -3.59 36.88 43.93
CA ALA A 544 -3.07 35.62 43.40
C ALA A 544 -3.86 35.16 42.19
N ALA A 545 -5.20 35.24 42.26
CA ALA A 545 -6.09 34.93 41.15
C ALA A 545 -5.91 35.88 39.95
N VAL A 546 -5.57 37.15 40.20
CA VAL A 546 -5.27 38.10 39.10
C VAL A 546 -3.90 37.79 38.47
N LEU A 547 -2.88 37.46 39.26
CA LEU A 547 -1.56 37.07 38.74
C LEU A 547 -1.64 35.79 37.91
N SER A 548 -2.30 34.74 38.41
CA SER A 548 -2.51 33.49 37.66
C SER A 548 -3.32 33.74 36.38
N ALA A 549 -4.40 34.52 36.44
CA ALA A 549 -5.21 34.83 35.26
C ALA A 549 -4.45 35.60 34.17
N ILE A 550 -3.54 36.52 34.54
CA ILE A 550 -2.72 37.24 33.55
C ILE A 550 -1.59 36.34 33.03
N SER A 551 -0.98 35.51 33.90
CA SER A 551 -0.01 34.48 33.50
C SER A 551 -0.57 33.55 32.42
N GLU A 552 -1.82 33.12 32.58
CA GLU A 552 -2.48 32.20 31.65
C GLU A 552 -3.28 32.91 30.55
N SER A 553 -3.12 34.23 30.42
CA SER A 553 -3.75 34.94 29.31
C SER A 553 -3.19 34.47 27.95
N PRO A 554 -4.00 34.40 26.89
CA PRO A 554 -3.52 34.02 25.55
C PRO A 554 -2.35 34.87 25.06
N GLU A 555 -2.29 36.15 25.48
CA GLU A 555 -1.20 37.06 25.15
C GLU A 555 0.12 36.63 25.83
N ASN A 556 0.10 36.32 27.13
CA ASN A 556 1.30 35.82 27.80
C ASN A 556 1.72 34.44 27.29
N GLN A 557 0.77 33.53 27.05
CA GLN A 557 1.08 32.23 26.44
C GLN A 557 1.82 32.41 25.11
N ALA A 558 1.40 33.35 24.27
CA ALA A 558 2.08 33.68 23.02
C ALA A 558 3.49 34.29 23.22
N HIS A 559 3.72 35.05 24.29
CA HIS A 559 5.04 35.56 24.65
C HIS A 559 5.99 34.45 25.10
N VAL A 560 5.50 33.47 25.86
CA VAL A 560 6.34 32.42 26.45
C VAL A 560 6.58 31.27 25.49
N ILE A 561 5.60 30.91 24.64
CA ILE A 561 5.63 29.65 23.88
C ILE A 561 6.90 29.49 23.02
N GLY A 562 7.44 30.59 22.47
CA GLY A 562 8.68 30.54 21.68
C GLY A 562 9.92 30.10 22.47
N SER A 563 9.89 30.20 23.80
CA SER A 563 10.98 29.77 24.68
C SER A 563 10.85 28.33 25.17
N ILE A 564 9.65 27.75 25.06
CA ILE A 564 9.33 26.43 25.63
C ILE A 564 8.75 25.45 24.59
N SER A 565 8.69 25.82 23.32
CA SER A 565 8.01 25.03 22.27
C SER A 565 8.54 23.60 22.14
N ASN A 566 9.80 23.35 22.51
CA ASN A 566 10.44 22.03 22.48
C ASN A 566 10.52 21.36 23.87
N GLY A 567 9.69 21.82 24.81
CA GLY A 567 9.86 21.54 26.24
C GLY A 567 10.95 22.41 26.87
N PHE A 568 11.17 22.20 28.17
CA PHE A 568 12.19 22.93 28.92
C PHE A 568 12.82 22.08 30.03
N ASP A 569 14.08 22.35 30.34
CA ASP A 569 14.81 21.63 31.39
C ASP A 569 14.37 22.10 32.79
N TYR A 570 14.29 21.16 33.73
CA TYR A 570 14.09 21.45 35.16
C TYR A 570 14.85 20.42 36.02
N THR A 571 14.94 20.69 37.32
CA THR A 571 15.54 19.75 38.30
C THR A 571 14.43 19.10 39.11
N ILE A 572 14.32 17.77 39.07
CA ILE A 572 13.32 17.04 39.87
C ILE A 572 13.49 17.38 41.36
N TYR A 573 12.41 17.81 41.98
CA TYR A 573 12.35 18.02 43.42
C TYR A 573 12.12 16.67 44.15
N GLN A 574 13.03 16.33 45.06
CA GLN A 574 13.02 15.05 45.81
C GLN A 574 12.55 15.20 47.27
N GLY A 575 12.16 16.40 47.69
CA GLY A 575 11.87 16.75 49.09
C GLY A 575 10.45 16.49 49.56
#